data_AF-A0A925MHT8-F1
#
_entry.id   AF-A0A925MHT8-F1
#
_cell.length_a   1.000
_cell.length_b   1.000
_cell.length_c   1.000
_cell.angle_alpha   90.00
_cell.angle_beta   90.00
_cell.angle_gamma   90.00
#
_symmetry.space_group_name_H-M   'P 1'
#
loop_
_entity.id
_entity.type
_entity.pdbx_description
1 polymer ?
#
loop_
_entity_poly.entity_id
_entity_poly.type
_entity_poly.pdbx_seq_one_letter_code
_entity_poly.pdbx_strand_id
1 'polypeptide(L)'
;RHMGELVEPTHEGENDDSLVVAVERAGRRVLFLGDLEHAGEAALLATIPAEQLVADVVKVAHHGSRTSSTPGFVAATRPRIAVISCGLNNRFGFPSPEVVERWRAAGAEIARTDTDGAITVTIHDDGRLTLDRFAR
;
A
#
# COMPACT_ATOMS: atom_id res chain seq x y z
N ARG A 1 -18.43 34.30 -33.03
CA ARG A 1 -17.20 34.41 -32.22
C ARG A 1 -17.55 34.11 -30.76
N HIS A 2 -17.46 32.85 -30.35
CA HIS A 2 -17.26 32.48 -28.95
C HIS A 2 -16.26 31.34 -28.97
N MET A 3 -15.06 31.65 -28.47
CA MET A 3 -13.98 30.70 -28.26
C MET A 3 -14.42 29.79 -27.12
N GLY A 4 -14.59 28.50 -27.41
CA GLY A 4 -14.62 27.49 -26.37
C GLY A 4 -13.22 27.35 -25.81
N GLU A 5 -13.04 27.66 -24.54
CA GLU A 5 -11.86 27.25 -23.80
C GLU A 5 -11.90 25.72 -23.69
N LEU A 6 -10.92 25.08 -24.34
CA LEU A 6 -10.58 23.70 -24.08
C LEU A 6 -10.05 23.65 -22.64
N VAL A 7 -10.85 23.07 -21.75
CA VAL A 7 -10.33 22.60 -20.46
C VAL A 7 -9.49 21.38 -20.79
N GLU A 8 -8.18 21.58 -20.92
CA GLU A 8 -7.22 20.47 -20.93
C GLU A 8 -7.38 19.72 -19.61
N PRO A 9 -7.67 18.41 -19.61
CA PRO A 9 -7.60 17.63 -18.39
C PRO A 9 -6.14 17.68 -17.93
N THR A 10 -5.89 18.26 -16.77
CA THR A 10 -4.62 18.08 -16.07
C THR A 10 -4.56 16.60 -15.69
N HIS A 11 -3.92 15.78 -16.52
CA HIS A 11 -3.63 14.38 -16.23
C HIS A 11 -2.71 14.30 -15.00
N GLU A 12 -3.32 14.30 -13.82
CA GLU A 12 -2.78 13.76 -12.57
C GLU A 12 -3.19 12.26 -12.54
N GLY A 13 -2.75 11.39 -13.45
CA GLY A 13 -1.40 10.81 -13.55
C GLY A 13 -1.54 9.30 -13.24
N GLU A 14 -1.06 8.42 -14.13
CA GLU A 14 -1.33 6.95 -14.23
C GLU A 14 -1.30 6.12 -12.93
N ASN A 15 -0.72 6.64 -11.84
CA ASN A 15 -0.58 5.96 -10.55
C ASN A 15 -1.85 5.99 -9.69
N ASP A 16 -2.61 7.10 -9.66
CA ASP A 16 -3.86 7.17 -8.87
C ASP A 16 -5.01 6.38 -9.52
N ASP A 17 -4.85 5.99 -10.78
CA ASP A 17 -5.67 4.98 -11.46
C ASP A 17 -5.33 3.53 -11.02
N SER A 18 -4.44 3.36 -10.04
CA SER A 18 -4.08 2.06 -9.49
C SER A 18 -5.31 1.31 -9.00
N LEU A 19 -5.50 0.09 -9.52
CA LEU A 19 -6.52 -0.80 -9.01
C LEU A 19 -6.15 -1.29 -7.60
N VAL A 20 -6.92 -0.88 -6.61
CA VAL A 20 -6.85 -1.45 -5.26
C VAL A 20 -7.63 -2.76 -5.21
N VAL A 21 -6.96 -3.82 -4.78
CA VAL A 21 -7.53 -5.18 -4.72
C VAL A 21 -7.53 -5.68 -3.30
N ALA A 22 -8.70 -6.09 -2.81
CA ALA A 22 -8.85 -6.84 -1.57
C ALA A 22 -9.04 -8.33 -1.87
N VAL A 23 -8.26 -9.18 -1.21
CA VAL A 23 -8.38 -10.65 -1.29
C VAL A 23 -8.69 -11.20 0.08
N GLU A 24 -9.71 -12.05 0.18
CA GLU A 24 -10.09 -12.70 1.43
C GLU A 24 -9.90 -14.22 1.35
N ARG A 25 -9.31 -14.79 2.41
CA ARG A 25 -9.15 -16.23 2.58
C ARG A 25 -9.12 -16.58 4.06
N ALA A 26 -9.85 -17.62 4.47
CA ALA A 26 -9.83 -18.12 5.85
C ALA A 26 -9.99 -17.03 6.92
N GLY A 27 -10.89 -16.06 6.70
CA GLY A 27 -11.12 -14.94 7.61
C GLY A 27 -9.98 -13.91 7.69
N ARG A 28 -9.03 -13.96 6.76
CA ARG A 28 -7.95 -12.98 6.59
C ARG A 28 -8.14 -12.17 5.33
N ARG A 29 -7.77 -10.89 5.40
CA ARG A 29 -7.79 -10.00 4.24
C ARG A 29 -6.39 -9.48 3.90
N VAL A 30 -6.10 -9.46 2.61
CA VAL A 30 -4.91 -8.83 2.03
C VAL A 30 -5.34 -7.67 1.15
N LEU A 31 -4.73 -6.50 1.33
CA LEU A 31 -4.96 -5.33 0.49
C LEU A 31 -3.75 -5.03 -0.37
N PHE A 32 -3.94 -5.00 -1.69
CA PHE A 32 -2.92 -4.61 -2.66
C PHE A 32 -3.23 -3.20 -3.16
N LEU A 33 -2.33 -2.27 -2.88
CA LEU A 33 -2.56 -0.84 -3.12
C LEU A 33 -2.01 -0.32 -4.46
N GLY A 34 -1.36 -1.17 -5.25
CA GLY A 34 -0.69 -0.72 -6.48
C GLY A 34 0.31 0.40 -6.20
N ASP A 35 0.26 1.45 -6.99
CA ASP A 35 1.06 2.68 -6.83
C ASP A 35 0.19 3.89 -6.40
N LEU A 36 -0.93 3.62 -5.72
CA LEU A 36 -1.86 4.63 -5.20
C LEU A 36 -1.14 5.75 -4.44
N GLU A 37 -1.43 7.00 -4.77
CA GLU A 37 -0.85 8.19 -4.13
C GLU A 37 -1.89 8.90 -3.24
N HIS A 38 -1.50 10.04 -2.68
CA HIS A 38 -2.31 10.77 -1.70
C HIS A 38 -3.73 11.10 -2.18
N ALA A 39 -3.92 11.46 -3.45
CA ALA A 39 -5.24 11.81 -3.97
C ALA A 39 -6.13 10.56 -4.08
N GLY A 40 -5.59 9.44 -4.58
CA GLY A 40 -6.28 8.16 -4.59
C GLY A 40 -6.62 7.65 -3.19
N GLU A 41 -5.72 7.79 -2.22
CA GLU A 41 -5.99 7.45 -0.81
C GLU A 41 -7.14 8.26 -0.21
N ALA A 42 -7.15 9.58 -0.46
CA ALA A 42 -8.23 10.45 -0.02
C ALA A 42 -9.57 10.06 -0.67
N ALA A 43 -9.56 9.73 -1.97
CA ALA A 43 -10.74 9.26 -2.69
C ALA A 43 -11.28 7.95 -2.08
N LEU A 44 -10.41 6.99 -1.76
CA LEU A 44 -10.83 5.75 -1.10
C LEU A 44 -11.42 6.00 0.28
N LEU A 45 -10.80 6.85 1.10
CA LEU A 45 -11.34 7.20 2.43
C LEU A 45 -12.71 7.89 2.35
N ALA A 46 -12.97 8.64 1.28
CA ALA A 46 -14.23 9.33 1.08
C ALA A 46 -15.35 8.43 0.51
N THR A 47 -14.99 7.37 -0.22
CA THR A 47 -15.95 6.57 -1.01
C THR A 47 -16.15 5.15 -0.48
N ILE A 48 -15.16 4.61 0.24
CA ILE A 48 -15.17 3.24 0.75
C ILE A 48 -15.37 3.26 2.27
N PRO A 49 -16.30 2.46 2.82
CA PRO A 49 -16.45 2.31 4.27
C PRO A 49 -15.14 1.85 4.92
N ALA A 50 -14.78 2.42 6.06
CA ALA A 50 -13.51 2.18 6.72
C ALA A 50 -13.27 0.68 7.03
N GLU A 51 -14.33 -0.07 7.32
CA GLU A 51 -14.30 -1.51 7.61
C GLU A 51 -13.86 -2.35 6.39
N GLN A 52 -14.05 -1.81 5.17
CA GLN A 52 -13.61 -2.45 3.93
C GLN A 52 -12.13 -2.19 3.64
N LEU A 53 -11.52 -1.18 4.27
CA LEU A 53 -10.08 -0.89 4.15
C LEU A 53 -9.25 -1.65 5.18
N VAL A 54 -9.85 -2.12 6.28
CA VAL A 54 -9.17 -2.97 7.28
C VAL A 54 -8.68 -4.26 6.61
N ALA A 55 -7.39 -4.56 6.74
CA ALA A 55 -6.77 -5.78 6.23
C ALA A 55 -5.72 -6.32 7.21
N ASP A 56 -5.47 -7.63 7.22
CA ASP A 56 -4.40 -8.19 8.06
C ASP A 56 -3.01 -7.99 7.42
N VAL A 57 -2.96 -7.96 6.09
CA VAL A 57 -1.74 -7.79 5.31
C VAL A 57 -1.95 -6.68 4.29
N VAL A 58 -1.02 -5.74 4.20
CA VAL A 58 -1.03 -4.70 3.17
C VAL A 58 0.23 -4.83 2.33
N LYS A 59 0.06 -4.92 1.01
CA LYS A 59 1.14 -4.64 0.07
C LYS A 59 1.18 -3.13 -0.15
N VAL A 60 2.17 -2.51 0.49
CA VAL A 60 2.33 -1.04 0.55
C VAL A 60 2.43 -0.45 -0.85
N ALA A 61 1.74 0.67 -1.03
CA ALA A 61 1.66 1.40 -2.28
C ALA A 61 3.01 1.94 -2.72
N HIS A 62 3.22 2.01 -4.04
CA HIS A 62 4.25 2.82 -4.67
C HIS A 62 5.65 2.63 -4.07
N HIS A 63 6.01 1.37 -3.80
CA HIS A 63 7.29 0.98 -3.20
C HIS A 63 7.63 1.63 -1.85
N GLY A 64 6.66 2.27 -1.17
CA GLY A 64 6.89 3.07 0.03
C GLY A 64 7.33 4.51 -0.26
N SER A 65 6.86 5.09 -1.36
CA SER A 65 7.05 6.50 -1.71
C SER A 65 6.44 7.45 -0.69
N ARG A 66 7.04 8.64 -0.55
CA ARG A 66 6.50 9.74 0.27
C ARG A 66 5.18 10.28 -0.25
N THR A 67 4.88 10.06 -1.53
CA THR A 67 3.63 10.44 -2.19
C THR A 67 2.46 9.51 -1.85
N SER A 68 2.68 8.49 -1.02
CA SER A 68 1.67 7.54 -0.56
C SER A 68 1.75 7.33 0.95
N SER A 69 0.89 6.43 1.44
CA SER A 69 0.75 6.05 2.85
C SER A 69 0.44 7.24 3.76
N THR A 70 -0.55 8.08 3.46
CA THR A 70 -0.96 9.16 4.37
C THR A 70 -1.31 8.61 5.77
N PRO A 71 -1.09 9.38 6.86
CA PRO A 71 -1.40 8.93 8.22
C PRO A 71 -2.83 8.40 8.40
N GLY A 72 -3.83 9.10 7.83
CA GLY A 72 -5.23 8.68 7.91
C GLY A 72 -5.50 7.36 7.18
N PHE A 73 -4.92 7.19 5.99
CA PHE A 73 -5.08 5.97 5.21
C PHE A 73 -4.42 4.77 5.88
N VAL A 74 -3.16 4.91 6.33
CA VAL A 74 -2.46 3.85 7.07
C VAL A 74 -3.25 3.44 8.31
N ALA A 75 -3.77 4.41 9.09
CA ALA A 75 -4.59 4.13 10.27
C ALA A 75 -5.89 3.37 9.95
N ALA A 76 -6.54 3.68 8.83
CA ALA A 76 -7.77 2.99 8.40
C ALA A 76 -7.52 1.51 8.04
N THR A 77 -6.35 1.17 7.50
CA THR A 77 -6.04 -0.20 7.06
C THR A 77 -5.74 -1.19 8.19
N ARG A 78 -5.30 -0.72 9.37
CA ARG A 78 -5.04 -1.52 10.60
C ARG A 78 -4.29 -2.86 10.37
N PRO A 79 -3.18 -2.88 9.61
CA PRO A 79 -2.51 -4.13 9.25
C PRO A 79 -1.77 -4.76 10.43
N ARG A 80 -1.55 -6.07 10.31
CA ARG A 80 -0.55 -6.80 11.10
C ARG A 80 0.79 -6.85 10.38
N ILE A 81 0.77 -6.95 9.05
CA ILE A 81 1.96 -7.05 8.21
C ILE A 81 1.88 -6.02 7.09
N ALA A 82 2.95 -5.24 6.90
CA ALA A 82 3.10 -4.34 5.76
C ALA A 82 4.29 -4.80 4.91
N VAL A 83 4.00 -5.24 3.68
CA VAL A 83 5.00 -5.69 2.71
C VAL A 83 5.36 -4.55 1.77
N ILE A 84 6.63 -4.19 1.71
CA ILE A 84 7.17 -3.13 0.87
C ILE A 84 8.06 -3.78 -0.19
N SER A 85 7.57 -3.85 -1.43
CA SER A 85 8.40 -4.27 -2.56
C SER A 85 9.23 -3.08 -3.03
N CYS A 86 10.54 -3.15 -2.89
CA CYS A 86 11.52 -2.13 -3.25
C CYS A 86 12.86 -2.80 -3.61
N GLY A 87 13.67 -2.15 -4.44
CA GLY A 87 14.95 -2.68 -4.90
C GLY A 87 16.11 -2.33 -3.97
N LEU A 88 17.05 -3.25 -3.79
CA LEU A 88 18.33 -2.97 -3.13
C LEU A 88 19.08 -1.86 -3.88
N ASN A 89 19.57 -0.85 -3.14
CA ASN A 89 20.26 0.31 -3.70
C ASN A 89 19.47 1.03 -4.80
N ASN A 90 18.13 1.04 -4.73
CA ASN A 90 17.34 1.78 -5.71
C ASN A 90 17.66 3.28 -5.65
N ARG A 91 17.81 3.89 -6.83
CA ARG A 91 18.22 5.29 -7.00
C ARG A 91 17.20 6.32 -6.49
N PHE A 92 15.96 5.88 -6.23
CA PHE A 92 14.85 6.73 -5.82
C PHE A 92 14.77 6.92 -4.31
N GLY A 93 15.54 6.14 -3.54
CA GLY A 93 15.55 6.22 -2.08
C GLY A 93 14.35 5.58 -1.41
N PHE A 94 13.69 4.62 -2.08
CA PHE A 94 12.56 3.89 -1.51
C PHE A 94 13.00 2.70 -0.63
N PRO A 95 12.22 2.32 0.38
CA PRO A 95 11.10 3.09 0.92
C PRO A 95 11.59 4.31 1.69
N SER A 96 10.79 5.38 1.72
CA SER A 96 11.09 6.51 2.58
C SER A 96 11.07 6.08 4.05
N PRO A 97 12.06 6.46 4.88
CA PRO A 97 12.09 6.12 6.30
C PRO A 97 10.83 6.56 7.05
N GLU A 98 10.25 7.70 6.69
CA GLU A 98 9.03 8.21 7.34
C GLU A 98 7.79 7.35 7.03
N VAL A 99 7.74 6.74 5.84
CA VAL A 99 6.66 5.83 5.42
C VAL A 99 6.79 4.52 6.18
N VAL A 100 8.01 3.96 6.26
CA VAL A 100 8.29 2.77 7.06
C VAL A 100 7.87 2.98 8.52
N GLU A 101 8.24 4.12 9.10
CA GLU A 101 7.92 4.41 10.50
C GLU A 101 6.41 4.57 10.72
N ARG A 102 5.69 5.15 9.76
CA ARG A 102 4.24 5.28 9.84
C ARG A 102 3.53 3.92 9.88
N TRP A 103 3.95 2.97 9.04
CA TRP A 103 3.42 1.60 9.09
C TRP A 103 3.78 0.90 10.40
N ARG A 104 4.99 1.09 10.93
CA ARG A 104 5.40 0.56 12.26
C ARG A 104 4.57 1.14 13.39
N ALA A 105 4.37 2.46 13.41
CA ALA A 105 3.58 3.16 14.41
C ALA A 105 2.09 2.74 14.38
N ALA A 106 1.60 2.28 13.24
CA ALA A 106 0.28 1.66 13.11
C ALA A 106 0.20 0.20 13.60
N GLY A 107 1.32 -0.36 14.09
CA GLY A 107 1.40 -1.71 14.65
C GLY A 107 1.81 -2.80 13.66
N ALA A 108 2.21 -2.44 12.44
CA ALA A 108 2.58 -3.42 11.41
C ALA A 108 3.99 -3.98 11.61
N GLU A 109 4.14 -5.30 11.49
CA GLU A 109 5.44 -5.90 11.17
C GLU A 109 5.83 -5.51 9.73
N ILE A 110 7.03 -4.95 9.56
CA ILE A 110 7.53 -4.53 8.26
C ILE A 110 8.28 -5.66 7.58
N ALA A 111 7.96 -5.90 6.31
CA ALA A 111 8.68 -6.82 5.44
C ALA A 111 9.13 -6.10 4.17
N ARG A 112 10.42 -6.10 3.84
CA ARG A 112 10.96 -5.38 2.68
C ARG A 112 11.78 -6.29 1.78
N THR A 113 11.55 -6.25 0.47
CA THR A 113 12.27 -7.11 -0.47
C THR A 113 13.74 -6.74 -0.65
N ASP A 114 14.13 -5.50 -0.34
CA ASP A 114 15.52 -5.06 -0.46
C ASP A 114 16.42 -5.59 0.67
N THR A 115 15.87 -5.85 1.85
CA THR A 115 16.61 -6.42 3.00
C THR A 115 16.28 -7.89 3.25
N ASP A 116 15.05 -8.32 2.99
CA ASP A 116 14.54 -9.64 3.37
C ASP A 116 14.50 -10.62 2.19
N GLY A 117 14.95 -10.19 1.00
CA GLY A 117 14.91 -10.97 -0.23
C GLY A 117 13.49 -11.23 -0.71
N ALA A 118 13.22 -12.44 -1.21
CA ALA A 118 11.84 -12.83 -1.47
C ALA A 118 11.06 -12.88 -0.15
N ILE A 119 9.77 -12.56 -0.20
CA ILE A 119 8.88 -12.57 0.95
C ILE A 119 7.67 -13.44 0.60
N THR A 120 7.30 -14.35 1.50
CA THR A 120 6.06 -15.13 1.38
C THR A 120 5.19 -14.88 2.60
N VAL A 121 3.95 -14.46 2.39
CA VAL A 121 2.92 -14.44 3.42
C VAL A 121 1.95 -15.57 3.14
N THR A 122 1.87 -16.55 4.05
CA THR A 122 0.96 -17.68 3.91
C THR A 122 -0.25 -17.50 4.81
N ILE A 123 -1.44 -17.58 4.21
CA ILE A 123 -2.71 -17.68 4.92
C ILE A 123 -3.08 -19.16 5.00
N HIS A 124 -2.95 -19.76 6.18
CA HIS A 124 -3.32 -21.15 6.44
C HIS A 124 -4.86 -21.30 6.54
N ASP A 125 -5.37 -22.52 6.41
CA ASP A 125 -6.82 -22.79 6.42
C ASP A 125 -7.50 -22.47 7.77
N ASP A 126 -6.72 -22.51 8.85
CA ASP A 126 -7.14 -22.11 10.20
C ASP A 126 -7.08 -20.58 10.41
N GLY A 127 -6.77 -19.82 9.36
CA GLY A 127 -6.62 -18.37 9.44
C GLY A 127 -5.33 -17.92 10.12
N ARG A 128 -4.36 -18.80 10.40
CA ARG A 128 -3.03 -18.37 10.86
C ARG A 128 -2.28 -17.70 9.71
N LEU A 129 -1.48 -16.69 10.04
CA LEU A 129 -0.55 -16.03 9.11
C LEU A 129 0.87 -16.47 9.43
N THR A 130 1.66 -16.80 8.41
CA THR A 130 3.13 -16.92 8.53
C THR A 130 3.83 -16.03 7.52
N LEU A 131 5.00 -15.54 7.89
CA LEU A 131 5.82 -14.64 7.10
C LEU A 131 7.23 -15.22 6.99
N ASP A 132 7.59 -15.63 5.78
CA ASP A 132 8.89 -16.21 5.45
C ASP A 132 9.72 -15.23 4.64
N ARG A 133 11.03 -15.19 4.92
CA ARG A 133 12.02 -14.24 4.39
C ARG A 133 13.19 -15.02 3.81
N PHE A 134 13.65 -14.65 2.62
CA PHE A 134 14.60 -15.43 1.85
C PHE A 134 15.86 -14.65 1.47
N ALA A 135 16.27 -13.69 2.32
CA ALA A 135 17.57 -13.06 2.23
C ALA A 135 18.68 -14.12 2.35
N ARG A 136 19.75 -13.97 1.55
CA ARG A 136 20.95 -14.80 1.62
C ARG A 136 21.99 -14.19 2.53
#